data_AF-A0A6B2MGQ4-F1
#
_entry.id   AF-A0A6B2MGQ4-F1
#
_cell.length_a   1.000
_cell.length_b   1.000
_cell.length_c   1.000
_cell.angle_alpha   90.00
_cell.angle_beta   90.00
_cell.angle_gamma   90.00
#
_symmetry.space_group_name_H-M   'P 1'
#
loop_
_entity.id
_entity.type
_entity.pdbx_description
1 polymer ?
#
loop_
_entity_poly.entity_id
_entity_poly.type
_entity_poly.pdbx_seq_one_letter_code
_entity_poly.pdbx_strand_id
1 'polypeptide(L)'
;MSTITDMREHLMQTLAALRDRENPMDVDRARAVAQVAGVLVDSAKVEVDYIKATGATGDSLFISPLNSDPERLLNGTQGAIEKTPTGFVHRIRG
;
A
#
# COMPACT_ATOMS: atom_id res chain seq x y z
N MET A 1 9.45 -3.91 -4.09
CA MET A 1 8.26 -3.35 -4.77
C MET A 1 8.14 -1.91 -4.28
N SER A 2 8.07 -0.93 -5.16
CA SER A 2 8.03 0.49 -4.76
C SER A 2 6.66 0.84 -4.18
N THR A 3 6.66 1.48 -3.02
CA THR A 3 5.48 1.83 -2.22
C THR A 3 5.15 3.31 -2.37
N ILE A 4 3.97 3.74 -1.90
CA ILE A 4 3.63 5.16 -1.84
C ILE A 4 4.60 5.97 -0.95
N THR A 5 5.25 5.33 0.01
CA THR A 5 6.28 5.98 0.86
C THR A 5 7.54 6.29 0.05
N ASP A 6 8.02 5.33 -0.75
CA ASP A 6 9.18 5.53 -1.62
C ASP A 6 8.91 6.67 -2.64
N MET A 7 7.67 6.72 -3.15
CA MET A 7 7.24 7.78 -4.07
C MET A 7 7.25 9.16 -3.41
N ARG A 8 6.78 9.28 -2.16
CA ARG A 8 6.84 10.53 -1.40
C ARG A 8 8.27 10.97 -1.18
N GLU A 9 9.16 10.04 -0.86
CA GLU A 9 10.58 10.32 -0.71
C GLU A 9 11.18 10.88 -2.02
N HIS A 10 10.89 10.25 -3.15
CA HIS A 10 11.39 10.71 -4.46
C HIS A 10 10.89 12.11 -4.82
N LEU A 11 9.63 12.45 -4.51
CA LEU A 11 9.13 13.81 -4.70
C LEU A 11 9.81 14.81 -3.76
N MET A 12 10.06 14.43 -2.51
CA MET A 12 10.79 15.29 -1.58
C MET A 12 12.23 15.54 -2.04
N GLN A 13 12.90 14.51 -2.57
CA GLN A 13 14.22 14.65 -3.20
C GLN A 13 14.17 15.56 -4.42
N THR A 14 13.13 15.46 -5.26
CA THR A 14 12.91 16.36 -6.40
C THR A 14 12.75 17.81 -5.95
N LEU A 15 11.98 18.06 -4.88
CA LEU A 15 11.85 19.40 -4.29
C LEU A 15 13.17 19.92 -3.73
N ALA A 16 13.97 19.05 -3.09
CA ALA A 16 15.29 19.42 -2.59
C ALA A 16 16.23 19.81 -3.75
N ALA A 17 16.23 19.02 -4.84
CA ALA A 17 17.05 19.26 -6.02
C ALA A 17 16.63 20.51 -6.80
N LEU A 18 15.34 20.85 -6.82
CA LEU A 18 14.86 22.11 -7.38
C LEU A 18 15.30 23.34 -6.58
N ARG A 19 15.53 23.18 -5.27
CA ARG A 19 15.96 24.27 -4.37
C ARG A 19 17.48 24.44 -4.33
N ASP A 20 18.24 23.51 -4.89
CA ASP A 20 19.68 23.63 -5.01
C ASP A 20 20.05 24.86 -5.84
N ARG A 21 20.87 25.76 -5.27
CA ARG A 21 21.28 27.01 -5.92
C ARG A 21 22.52 26.85 -6.78
N GLU A 22 23.33 25.83 -6.50
CA GLU A 22 24.59 25.58 -7.20
C GLU A 22 24.35 24.66 -8.40
N ASN A 23 23.49 23.65 -8.24
CA ASN A 23 23.14 22.72 -9.29
C ASN A 23 21.64 22.37 -9.27
N PRO A 24 20.75 23.31 -9.65
CA PRO A 24 19.32 23.07 -9.66
C PRO A 24 18.93 21.98 -10.66
N MET A 25 17.98 21.14 -10.28
CA MET A 25 17.34 20.22 -11.21
C MET A 25 16.58 20.96 -12.31
N ASP A 26 16.61 20.40 -13.52
CA ASP A 26 15.83 20.89 -14.65
C ASP A 26 14.31 20.86 -14.37
N VAL A 27 13.62 21.97 -14.65
CA VAL A 27 12.20 22.16 -14.32
C VAL A 27 11.30 21.24 -15.15
N ASP A 28 11.63 21.00 -16.42
CA ASP A 28 10.85 20.12 -17.29
C ASP A 28 10.98 18.66 -16.83
N ARG A 29 12.17 18.26 -16.40
CA ARG A 29 12.38 16.97 -15.75
C ARG A 29 11.56 16.84 -14.47
N ALA A 30 11.56 17.85 -13.61
CA ALA A 30 10.77 17.82 -12.38
C ALA A 30 9.26 17.74 -12.66
N ARG A 31 8.79 18.45 -13.70
CA ARG A 31 7.41 18.35 -14.17
C ARG A 31 7.06 16.94 -14.66
N ALA A 32 7.94 16.30 -15.41
CA ALA A 32 7.74 14.92 -15.86
C ALA A 32 7.62 13.95 -14.68
N VAL A 33 8.49 14.09 -13.67
CA VAL A 33 8.40 13.28 -12.42
C VAL A 33 7.05 13.50 -11.73
N ALA A 34 6.62 14.76 -11.57
CA ALA A 34 5.34 15.07 -10.94
C ALA A 34 4.13 14.51 -11.71
N GLN A 35 4.18 14.50 -13.05
CA GLN A 35 3.13 13.92 -13.88
C GLN A 35 3.02 12.41 -13.69
N VAL A 36 4.15 11.69 -13.71
CA VAL A 36 4.17 10.23 -13.49
C VAL A 36 3.68 9.90 -12.08
N ALA A 37 4.11 10.65 -11.07
CA ALA A 37 3.63 10.49 -9.70
C ALA A 37 2.10 10.68 -9.61
N GLY A 38 1.53 11.63 -10.35
CA GLY A 38 0.08 11.82 -10.45
C GLY A 38 -0.65 10.59 -10.98
N VAL A 39 -0.16 10.00 -12.08
CA VAL A 39 -0.75 8.77 -12.67
C VAL A 39 -0.73 7.60 -11.68
N LEU A 40 0.35 7.47 -10.89
CA LEU A 40 0.46 6.43 -9.86
C LEU A 40 -0.55 6.67 -8.72
N VAL A 41 -0.71 7.91 -8.26
CA VAL A 41 -1.70 8.26 -7.23
C VAL A 41 -3.12 7.98 -7.73
N ASP A 42 -3.42 8.28 -8.99
CA ASP A 42 -4.74 8.00 -9.56
C ASP A 42 -5.00 6.49 -9.66
N SER A 43 -3.97 5.70 -9.98
CA SER A 43 -4.05 4.24 -9.96
C SER A 43 -4.36 3.70 -8.55
N ALA A 44 -3.72 4.27 -7.52
CA ALA A 44 -3.98 3.92 -6.12
C ALA A 44 -5.40 4.28 -5.67
N LYS A 45 -5.97 5.40 -6.14
CA LYS A 45 -7.35 5.77 -5.85
C LYS A 45 -8.34 4.75 -6.43
N VAL A 46 -8.10 4.31 -7.67
CA VAL A 46 -8.93 3.27 -8.31
C VAL A 46 -8.89 1.97 -7.52
N GLU A 47 -7.74 1.57 -6.98
CA GLU A 47 -7.62 0.41 -6.10
C GLU A 47 -8.46 0.58 -4.82
N VAL A 48 -8.38 1.76 -4.17
CA VAL A 48 -9.19 2.07 -2.98
C VAL A 48 -10.68 2.04 -3.30
N ASP A 49 -11.09 2.59 -4.44
CA ASP A 49 -12.50 2.61 -4.84
C ASP A 49 -13.01 1.21 -5.16
N TYR A 50 -12.18 0.36 -5.76
CA TYR A 50 -12.48 -1.06 -5.94
C TYR A 50 -12.70 -1.79 -4.61
N ILE A 51 -11.82 -1.58 -3.62
CA ILE A 51 -11.95 -2.17 -2.28
C ILE A 51 -13.27 -1.73 -1.62
N LYS A 52 -13.58 -0.44 -1.67
CA LYS A 52 -14.84 0.11 -1.13
C LYS A 52 -16.07 -0.47 -1.82
N ALA A 53 -16.05 -0.57 -3.16
CA ALA A 53 -17.19 -1.03 -3.95
C ALA A 53 -17.47 -2.53 -3.76
N THR A 54 -16.42 -3.34 -3.57
CA THR A 54 -16.53 -4.79 -3.38
C THR A 54 -16.77 -5.20 -1.92
N GLY A 55 -16.64 -4.26 -0.97
CA GLY A 55 -16.70 -4.57 0.45
C GLY A 55 -15.53 -5.43 0.93
N ALA A 56 -14.44 -5.47 0.16
CA ALA A 56 -13.24 -6.21 0.55
C ALA A 56 -12.65 -5.60 1.84
N THR A 57 -12.44 -6.44 2.85
CA THR A 57 -11.80 -6.06 4.13
C THR A 57 -10.27 -6.14 4.09
N GLY A 58 -9.69 -6.35 2.91
CA GLY A 58 -8.25 -6.45 2.71
C GLY A 58 -7.55 -5.09 2.72
N ASP A 59 -6.35 -5.05 3.30
CA ASP A 59 -5.45 -3.90 3.19
C ASP A 59 -5.03 -3.70 1.72
N SER A 60 -4.98 -2.45 1.25
CA SER A 60 -4.42 -2.13 -0.08
C SER A 60 -2.92 -2.47 -0.09
N LEU A 61 -2.50 -3.32 -1.03
CA LEU A 61 -1.09 -3.73 -1.19
C LEU A 61 -0.18 -2.56 -1.59
N PHE A 62 -0.76 -1.52 -2.20
CA PHE A 62 -0.04 -0.33 -2.65
C PHE A 62 0.09 0.74 -1.57
N ILE A 63 -0.95 0.96 -0.75
CA ILE A 63 -0.95 1.98 0.31
C ILE A 63 -0.36 1.43 1.61
N SER A 64 -0.74 0.22 1.97
CA SER A 64 -0.13 -0.54 3.04
C SER A 64 0.84 -1.53 2.37
N PRO A 65 2.15 -1.22 2.26
CA PRO A 65 3.09 -2.30 2.01
C PRO A 65 2.83 -3.30 3.13
N LEU A 66 2.35 -4.49 2.77
CA LEU A 66 2.04 -5.60 3.67
C LEU A 66 2.88 -5.42 4.93
N ASN A 67 2.25 -4.94 6.00
CA ASN A 67 2.91 -4.88 7.29
C ASN A 67 3.50 -6.27 7.45
N SER A 68 4.82 -6.37 7.60
CA SER A 68 5.59 -7.61 7.51
C SER A 68 5.23 -8.65 8.58
N ASP A 69 4.10 -8.49 9.26
CA ASP A 69 3.44 -9.42 10.15
C ASP A 69 2.50 -10.34 9.35
N PRO A 70 2.99 -11.52 8.90
CA PRO A 70 2.13 -12.58 8.40
C PRO A 70 1.02 -12.94 9.38
N GLU A 71 1.16 -12.61 10.67
CA GLU A 71 0.13 -12.79 11.70
C GLU A 71 -1.17 -12.04 11.42
N ARG A 72 -1.16 -10.92 10.70
CA ARG A 72 -2.41 -10.20 10.36
C ARG A 72 -3.25 -10.91 9.31
N LEU A 73 -2.59 -11.57 8.35
CA LEU A 73 -3.25 -12.45 7.38
C LEU A 73 -3.83 -13.70 8.07
N LEU A 74 -3.18 -14.15 9.15
CA LEU A 74 -3.63 -15.29 9.95
C LEU A 74 -4.72 -14.92 10.96
N ASN A 75 -4.80 -13.65 11.40
CA ASN A 75 -5.74 -13.19 12.42
C ASN A 75 -7.13 -12.78 11.87
N GLY A 76 -7.29 -12.62 10.56
CA GLY A 76 -8.56 -12.24 9.93
C GLY A 76 -9.63 -13.35 9.86
N THR A 77 -9.25 -14.61 10.07
CA THR A 77 -10.14 -15.79 9.95
C THR A 77 -9.79 -16.88 10.95
N GLN A 78 -9.48 -16.54 12.21
CA GLN A 78 -9.35 -17.56 13.24
C GLN A 78 -10.74 -18.04 13.70
N GLY A 79 -11.37 -18.89 12.89
CA GLY A 79 -12.22 -19.90 13.47
C GLY A 79 -11.35 -20.81 14.32
N ALA A 80 -11.59 -20.86 15.63
CA ALA A 80 -10.79 -21.69 16.53
C ALA A 80 -10.96 -23.16 16.11
N ILE A 81 -9.87 -23.79 15.66
CA ILE A 81 -9.85 -25.22 15.36
C ILE A 81 -9.46 -25.94 16.65
N GLU A 82 -10.44 -26.54 17.30
CA GLU A 82 -10.23 -27.33 18.52
C GLU A 82 -10.03 -28.80 18.16
N LYS A 83 -8.94 -29.42 18.66
CA LYS A 83 -8.74 -30.87 18.51
C LYS A 83 -9.57 -31.61 19.56
N THR A 84 -10.44 -32.49 19.11
CA THR A 84 -11.26 -33.37 19.94
C THR A 84 -10.81 -34.82 19.77
N PRO A 85 -11.16 -35.73 20.69
CA PRO A 85 -10.83 -37.16 20.56
C PRO A 85 -11.36 -37.81 19.27
N THR A 86 -12.38 -37.22 18.63
CA THR A 86 -13.02 -37.71 17.41
C THR A 86 -12.61 -36.95 16.14
N GLY A 87 -11.72 -35.95 16.22
CA GLY A 87 -11.27 -35.17 15.07
C GLY A 87 -11.13 -33.67 15.35
N PHE A 88 -11.27 -32.84 14.31
CA PHE A 88 -11.09 -31.39 14.39
C PHE A 88 -12.43 -30.67 14.28
N VAL A 89 -12.70 -29.73 15.20
CA VAL A 89 -13.90 -28.87 15.15
C VAL A 89 -13.49 -27.47 14.74
N HIS A 90 -14.00 -26.98 13.62
CA HIS A 90 -13.83 -25.60 13.18
C HIS A 90 -15.01 -24.76 13.67
N ARG A 91 -14.77 -23.82 14.59
CA ARG A 91 -15.81 -22.89 15.07
C ARG A 91 -15.61 -21.52 14.45
N ILE A 92 -16.45 -21.18 13.47
CA ILE A 92 -16.51 -19.83 12.92
C ILE A 92 -17.31 -18.95 13.90
N ARG A 93 -16.71 -17.90 14.45
CA ARG A 93 -17.43 -16.87 15.19
C ARG A 93 -18.15 -15.99 14.17
N GLY A 94 -19.48 -15.91 14.28
CA GLY A 94 -20.30 -14.93 13.58
C GLY A 94 -20.17 -13.53 14.17
#